data_AF-A0A8T2LRY8-F1
#
_entry.id   AF-A0A8T2LRY8-F1
#
_cell.length_a   1.000
_cell.length_b   1.000
_cell.length_c   1.000
_cell.angle_alpha   90.00
_cell.angle_beta   90.00
_cell.angle_gamma   90.00
#
_symmetry.space_group_name_H-M   'P 1'
#
loop_
_entity.id
_entity.type
_entity.pdbx_description
1 polymer ?
#
loop_
_entity_poly.entity_id
_entity_poly.type
_entity_poly.pdbx_seq_one_letter_code
_entity_poly.pdbx_strand_id
1 'polypeptide(L)'
;MPGRGTTIKHCVFCHAPLNIACKVCKFCKAEQPYKLRLKKKVEKFDLKSKVWLQSHKKNHTASHLEKLHVLGIRAVLFMSRPGRKPNTWVSENVLPRSQLTEASTACLRRMQSLFDIVIQGWTVRAPEVLQTRHPAAVEAEDPPPPPPPPSFTLEVCTTAGPVRICCGAGPPQINKL
;
A
#
# COMPACT_ATOMS: atom_id res chain seq x y z
N MET A 1 -15.52 7.41 11.44
CA MET A 1 -15.19 6.84 12.78
C MET A 1 -15.54 5.36 12.76
N PRO A 2 -14.58 4.41 12.81
CA PRO A 2 -14.94 3.00 12.98
C PRO A 2 -15.60 2.84 14.36
N GLY A 3 -16.83 2.33 14.37
CA GLY A 3 -17.65 2.16 15.57
C GLY A 3 -16.93 1.34 16.63
N ARG A 4 -17.17 1.70 17.90
CA ARG A 4 -16.60 1.07 19.10
C ARG A 4 -16.91 -0.44 19.05
N GLY A 5 -15.96 -1.25 18.56
CA GLY A 5 -16.16 -2.69 18.37
C GLY A 5 -16.46 -3.35 19.70
N THR A 6 -17.50 -4.19 19.75
CA THR A 6 -17.80 -4.98 20.95
C THR A 6 -16.71 -6.01 21.14
N THR A 7 -16.18 -6.15 22.36
CA THR A 7 -15.15 -7.17 22.69
C THR A 7 -15.75 -8.55 22.98
N ILE A 8 -17.08 -8.64 22.92
CA ILE A 8 -17.90 -9.80 23.27
C ILE A 8 -18.61 -10.32 22.02
N LYS A 9 -18.47 -11.61 21.76
CA LYS A 9 -19.24 -12.40 20.80
C LYS A 9 -20.01 -13.49 21.55
N HIS A 10 -20.97 -14.13 20.89
CA HIS A 10 -21.67 -15.28 21.46
C HIS A 10 -21.09 -16.59 20.90
N CYS A 11 -21.10 -17.65 21.72
CA CYS A 11 -20.78 -18.98 21.25
C CYS A 11 -21.79 -19.41 20.17
N VAL A 12 -21.30 -19.91 19.04
CA VAL A 12 -22.19 -20.39 17.96
C VAL A 12 -22.97 -21.66 18.35
N PHE A 13 -22.55 -22.37 19.39
CA PHE A 13 -23.16 -23.63 19.83
C PHE A 13 -24.09 -23.47 21.03
N CYS A 14 -23.67 -22.74 22.07
CA CYS A 14 -24.42 -22.60 23.32
C CYS A 14 -24.86 -21.17 23.63
N HIS A 15 -24.61 -20.22 22.72
CA HIS A 15 -24.96 -18.80 22.84
C HIS A 15 -24.40 -18.06 24.05
N ALA A 16 -23.60 -18.70 24.90
CA ALA A 16 -22.96 -18.05 26.03
C ALA A 16 -22.01 -16.92 25.57
N PRO A 17 -21.89 -15.82 26.33
CA PRO A 17 -21.00 -14.72 26.00
C PRO A 17 -19.53 -15.16 26.09
N LEU A 18 -18.76 -14.80 25.06
CA LEU A 18 -17.35 -15.13 24.90
C LEU A 18 -16.58 -13.89 24.46
N ASN A 19 -15.33 -13.75 24.89
CA ASN A 19 -14.44 -12.76 24.29
C ASN A 19 -14.18 -13.15 22.82
N ILE A 20 -14.08 -12.18 21.91
CA ILE A 20 -13.77 -12.41 20.49
C ILE A 20 -12.49 -13.27 20.32
N ALA A 21 -11.51 -13.10 21.21
CA ALA A 21 -10.27 -13.85 21.20
C ALA A 21 -10.42 -15.32 21.64
N CYS A 22 -11.50 -15.70 22.33
CA CYS A 22 -11.72 -17.07 22.77
C CYS A 22 -11.86 -18.01 21.56
N LYS A 23 -10.94 -18.98 21.48
CA LYS A 23 -10.92 -20.03 20.44
C LYS A 23 -11.80 -21.22 20.80
N VAL A 24 -11.96 -21.47 22.10
CA VAL A 24 -12.80 -22.53 22.67
C VAL A 24 -13.81 -21.87 23.60
N CYS A 25 -15.06 -22.33 23.56
CA CYS A 25 -16.08 -21.87 24.49
C CYS A 25 -15.77 -22.34 25.91
N LYS A 26 -15.77 -21.45 26.90
CA LYS A 26 -15.54 -21.84 28.30
C LYS A 26 -16.67 -22.70 28.88
N PHE A 27 -17.89 -22.51 28.37
CA PHE A 27 -19.09 -23.18 28.87
C PHE A 27 -19.27 -24.56 28.24
N CYS A 28 -19.40 -24.62 26.91
CA CYS A 28 -19.67 -25.88 26.20
C CYS A 28 -18.41 -26.55 25.63
N LYS A 29 -17.22 -25.98 25.84
CA LYS A 29 -15.92 -26.50 25.35
C LYS A 29 -15.79 -26.68 23.83
N ALA A 30 -16.75 -26.18 23.04
CA ALA A 30 -16.72 -26.26 21.59
C ALA A 30 -15.73 -25.25 20.97
N GLU A 31 -14.95 -25.72 19.99
CA GLU A 31 -14.08 -24.85 19.17
C GLU A 31 -14.90 -23.91 18.29
N GLN A 32 -14.53 -22.63 18.28
CA GLN A 32 -15.26 -21.60 17.53
C GLN A 32 -15.07 -21.79 16.00
N PRO A 33 -16.15 -21.71 15.20
CA PRO A 33 -16.14 -22.15 13.81
C PRO A 33 -15.21 -21.34 12.90
N TYR A 34 -14.89 -20.09 13.22
CA TYR A 34 -13.95 -19.30 12.43
C TYR A 34 -12.55 -19.92 12.38
N LYS A 35 -12.03 -20.39 13.52
CA LYS A 35 -10.71 -21.03 13.56
C LYS A 35 -10.73 -22.40 12.90
N LEU A 36 -11.81 -23.16 13.08
CA LEU A 36 -12.03 -24.42 12.37
C LEU A 36 -12.07 -24.22 10.85
N ARG A 37 -12.76 -23.19 10.36
CA ARG A 37 -12.82 -22.84 8.93
C ARG A 37 -11.45 -22.44 8.40
N LEU A 38 -10.67 -21.68 9.16
CA LEU A 38 -9.31 -21.31 8.76
C LEU A 38 -8.41 -22.55 8.68
N LYS A 39 -8.44 -23.41 9.71
CA LYS A 39 -7.70 -24.68 9.73
C LYS A 39 -8.06 -25.57 8.52
N LYS A 40 -9.35 -25.76 8.25
CA LYS A 40 -9.84 -26.52 7.09
C LYS A 40 -9.39 -25.92 5.75
N LYS A 41 -9.32 -24.59 5.64
CA LYS A 41 -8.81 -23.92 4.42
C LYS A 41 -7.33 -24.20 4.21
N VAL A 42 -6.55 -24.16 5.28
CA VAL A 42 -5.12 -24.45 5.27
C VAL A 42 -4.89 -25.92 4.87
N GLU A 43 -5.55 -26.87 5.55
CA GLU A 43 -5.44 -28.30 5.23
C GLU A 43 -5.86 -28.61 3.79
N LYS A 44 -6.95 -28.00 3.30
CA LYS A 44 -7.40 -28.16 1.92
C LYS A 44 -6.38 -27.65 0.90
N PHE A 45 -5.67 -26.57 1.22
CA PHE A 45 -4.58 -26.07 0.38
C PHE A 45 -3.40 -27.04 0.40
N ASP A 46 -2.99 -27.50 1.58
CA ASP A 46 -1.86 -28.43 1.72
C ASP A 46 -2.09 -29.71 0.90
N LEU A 47 -3.30 -30.28 0.95
CA LEU A 47 -3.70 -31.47 0.18
C LEU A 47 -3.65 -31.25 -1.34
N LYS A 48 -3.90 -30.02 -1.82
CA LYS A 48 -3.98 -29.68 -3.25
C LYS A 48 -2.76 -28.93 -3.78
N SER A 49 -1.79 -28.64 -2.91
CA SER A 49 -0.66 -27.76 -3.19
C SER A 49 0.14 -28.18 -4.42
N LYS A 50 0.45 -29.48 -4.56
CA LYS A 50 1.20 -30.04 -5.70
C LYS A 50 0.46 -29.91 -7.03
N VAL A 51 -0.84 -30.20 -7.06
CA VAL A 51 -1.68 -30.07 -8.27
C VAL A 51 -1.84 -28.60 -8.64
N TRP A 52 -2.05 -27.74 -7.63
CA TRP A 52 -2.15 -26.30 -7.84
C TRP A 52 -0.85 -25.72 -8.43
N LEU A 53 0.31 -26.15 -7.93
CA LEU A 53 1.63 -25.75 -8.42
C LEU A 53 1.80 -26.07 -9.91
N GLN A 54 1.45 -27.29 -10.34
CA GLN A 54 1.53 -27.70 -11.74
C GLN A 54 0.69 -26.79 -12.65
N SER A 55 -0.50 -26.39 -12.20
CA SER A 55 -1.40 -25.50 -12.94
C SER A 55 -0.92 -24.03 -12.95
N HIS A 56 -0.20 -23.58 -11.93
CA HIS A 56 0.16 -22.16 -11.74
C HIS A 56 1.63 -21.82 -12.03
N LYS A 57 2.46 -22.80 -12.40
CA LYS A 57 3.89 -22.61 -12.70
C LYS A 57 4.16 -21.57 -13.80
N LYS A 58 3.25 -21.41 -14.76
CA LYS A 58 3.44 -20.50 -15.90
C LYS A 58 3.15 -19.03 -15.60
N ASN A 59 2.28 -18.74 -14.63
CA ASN A 59 1.76 -17.38 -14.46
C ASN A 59 2.31 -16.63 -13.25
N HIS A 60 3.02 -17.27 -12.31
CA HIS A 60 3.64 -16.64 -11.12
C HIS A 60 2.77 -15.60 -10.34
N THR A 61 1.47 -15.55 -10.60
CA THR A 61 0.54 -14.58 -10.02
C THR A 61 -0.05 -15.19 -8.76
N ALA A 62 0.58 -14.92 -7.61
CA ALA A 62 0.07 -15.32 -6.31
C ALA A 62 0.16 -14.16 -5.32
N SER A 63 -0.97 -13.81 -4.71
CA SER A 63 -1.07 -12.74 -3.71
C SER A 63 -0.91 -13.23 -2.26
N HIS A 64 -0.89 -14.55 -2.03
CA HIS A 64 -0.79 -15.14 -0.69
C HIS A 64 0.60 -15.73 -0.47
N LEU A 65 1.22 -15.42 0.67
CA LEU A 65 2.57 -15.89 1.04
C LEU A 65 2.72 -17.42 0.93
N GLU A 66 1.72 -18.20 1.36
CA GLU A 66 1.72 -19.66 1.24
C GLU A 66 1.77 -20.15 -0.22
N LYS A 67 1.07 -19.46 -1.12
CA LYS A 67 1.08 -19.77 -2.56
C LYS A 67 2.41 -19.40 -3.21
N LEU A 68 2.98 -18.25 -2.83
CA LEU A 68 4.32 -17.84 -3.26
C LEU A 68 5.37 -18.87 -2.82
N HIS A 69 5.28 -19.35 -1.58
CA HIS A 69 6.17 -20.38 -1.07
C HIS A 69 6.10 -21.68 -1.88
N VAL A 70 4.89 -22.14 -2.22
CA VAL A 70 4.71 -23.33 -3.07
C VAL A 70 5.26 -23.13 -4.49
N LEU A 71 5.25 -21.90 -5.02
CA LEU A 71 5.89 -21.55 -6.29
C LEU A 71 7.43 -21.46 -6.19
N GLY A 72 8.02 -21.71 -5.02
CA GLY A 72 9.46 -21.58 -4.77
C GLY A 72 9.92 -20.16 -4.46
N ILE A 73 8.99 -19.21 -4.33
CA ILE A 73 9.29 -17.81 -4.01
C ILE A 73 9.37 -17.65 -2.49
N ARG A 74 10.51 -17.17 -2.00
CA ARG A 74 10.75 -16.92 -0.57
C ARG A 74 10.34 -15.49 -0.21
N ALA A 75 9.04 -15.26 -0.05
CA ALA A 75 8.50 -13.96 0.32
C ALA A 75 8.46 -13.77 1.85
N VAL A 76 8.87 -12.59 2.31
CA VAL A 76 8.73 -12.12 3.70
C VAL A 76 8.04 -10.77 3.66
N LEU A 77 7.04 -10.56 4.52
CA LEU A 77 6.31 -9.31 4.62
C LEU A 77 6.55 -8.66 5.98
N PHE A 78 7.09 -7.46 5.98
CA PHE A 78 7.18 -6.59 7.15
C PHE A 78 5.94 -5.68 7.16
N MET A 79 5.14 -5.73 8.22
CA MET A 79 3.95 -4.91 8.37
C MET A 79 4.00 -4.13 9.67
N SER A 80 3.54 -2.88 9.67
CA SER A 80 3.25 -2.16 10.89
C SER A 80 1.77 -2.22 11.23
N ARG A 81 1.46 -2.21 12.52
CA ARG A 81 0.09 -2.05 13.04
C ARG A 81 0.07 -0.97 14.12
N PRO A 82 -1.05 -0.26 14.28
CA PRO A 82 -1.22 0.65 15.41
C PRO A 82 -1.02 -0.11 16.73
N GLY A 83 -0.18 0.46 17.59
CA GLY A 83 0.06 -0.04 18.94
C GLY A 83 -1.09 0.27 19.89
N ARG A 84 -0.94 -0.15 21.15
CA ARG A 84 -1.94 0.14 22.20
C ARG A 84 -1.97 1.61 22.63
N LYS A 85 -0.85 2.30 22.49
CA LYS A 85 -0.68 3.72 22.83
C LYS A 85 -0.90 4.58 21.58
N PRO A 86 -1.43 5.81 21.72
CA PRO A 86 -1.57 6.73 20.61
C PRO A 86 -0.20 7.01 19.96
N ASN A 87 -0.20 7.18 18.64
CA ASN A 87 1.00 7.44 17.82
C ASN A 87 2.13 6.40 17.96
N THR A 88 1.84 5.22 18.50
CA THR A 88 2.80 4.12 18.58
C THR A 88 2.47 3.10 17.50
N TRP A 89 3.49 2.60 16.84
CA TRP A 89 3.38 1.54 15.84
C TRP A 89 4.18 0.31 16.29
N VAL A 90 3.70 -0.87 15.92
CA VAL A 90 4.35 -2.15 16.21
C VAL A 90 4.59 -2.86 14.88
N SER A 91 5.81 -3.29 14.63
CA SER A 91 6.12 -4.15 13.47
C SER A 91 5.79 -5.61 13.74
N GLU A 92 5.40 -6.31 12.68
CA GLU A 92 5.21 -7.74 12.65
C GLU A 92 5.77 -8.30 11.35
N ASN A 93 6.52 -9.39 11.45
CA ASN A 93 6.99 -10.14 10.29
C ASN A 93 6.02 -11.28 9.99
N VAL A 94 5.53 -11.34 8.76
CA VAL A 94 4.69 -12.42 8.27
C VAL A 94 5.49 -13.26 7.28
N LEU A 95 5.61 -14.55 7.58
CA LEU A 95 6.35 -15.53 6.80
C LEU A 95 5.43 -16.69 6.43
N PRO A 96 5.66 -17.38 5.30
CA PRO A 96 5.02 -18.66 5.04
C PRO A 96 5.44 -19.68 6.10
N ARG A 97 4.58 -20.68 6.34
CA ARG A 97 4.85 -21.80 7.24
C ARG A 97 6.07 -22.58 6.76
N SER A 98 7.23 -22.20 7.29
CA SER A 98 8.54 -22.72 6.90
C SER A 98 9.46 -22.71 8.11
N GLN A 99 10.45 -23.62 8.10
CA GLN A 99 11.49 -23.64 9.12
C GLN A 99 12.62 -22.71 8.70
N LEU A 100 13.11 -21.92 9.65
CA LEU A 100 14.24 -21.02 9.48
C LEU A 100 15.37 -21.47 10.38
N THR A 101 16.59 -21.34 9.88
CA THR A 101 17.78 -21.51 10.73
C THR A 101 17.84 -20.41 11.78
N GLU A 102 18.62 -20.63 12.83
CA GLU A 102 18.86 -19.61 13.86
C GLU A 102 19.47 -18.34 13.25
N ALA A 103 20.47 -18.49 12.36
CA ALA A 103 21.11 -17.38 11.66
C ALA A 103 20.11 -16.57 10.81
N SER A 104 19.25 -17.25 10.04
CA SER A 104 18.20 -16.58 9.25
C SER A 104 17.18 -15.87 10.14
N THR A 105 16.80 -16.48 11.27
CA THR A 105 15.90 -15.89 12.25
C THR A 105 16.50 -14.63 12.87
N ALA A 106 17.78 -14.67 13.26
CA ALA A 106 18.50 -13.51 13.78
C ALA A 106 18.61 -12.40 12.73
N CYS A 107 18.84 -12.75 11.46
CA CYS A 107 18.84 -11.78 10.36
C CYS A 107 17.48 -11.09 10.20
N LEU A 108 16.38 -11.86 10.21
CA LEU A 108 15.02 -11.31 10.11
C LEU A 108 14.68 -10.37 11.27
N ARG A 109 15.14 -10.67 12.49
CA ARG A 109 14.98 -9.76 13.63
C ARG A 109 15.72 -8.44 13.39
N ARG A 110 16.95 -8.48 12.86
CA ARG A 110 17.68 -7.25 12.50
C ARG A 110 16.95 -6.43 11.43
N MET A 111 16.45 -7.08 10.39
CA MET A 111 15.63 -6.42 9.36
C MET A 111 14.35 -5.81 9.95
N GLN A 112 13.72 -6.49 10.91
CA GLN A 112 12.56 -5.97 11.64
C GLN A 112 12.92 -4.72 12.43
N SER A 113 14.06 -4.71 13.13
CA SER A 113 14.53 -3.52 13.84
C SER A 113 14.80 -2.34 12.90
N LEU A 114 15.31 -2.58 11.69
CA LEU A 114 15.43 -1.53 10.67
C LEU A 114 14.06 -1.01 10.25
N PHE A 115 13.09 -1.91 10.04
CA PHE A 115 11.73 -1.53 9.71
C PHE A 115 11.04 -0.75 10.84
N ASP A 116 11.31 -1.08 12.11
CA ASP A 116 10.83 -0.33 13.27
C ASP A 116 11.27 1.14 13.26
N ILE A 117 12.51 1.41 12.83
CA ILE A 117 13.01 2.77 12.66
C ILE A 117 12.22 3.49 11.56
N VAL A 118 12.01 2.82 10.43
CA VAL A 118 11.28 3.39 9.27
C VAL A 118 9.85 3.78 9.66
N ILE A 119 9.13 2.92 10.38
CA ILE A 119 7.71 3.15 10.70
C ILE A 119 7.51 4.27 11.72
N GLN A 120 8.50 4.55 12.58
CA GLN A 120 8.44 5.69 13.52
C GLN A 120 8.56 7.03 12.80
N GLY A 121 9.38 7.09 11.74
CA GLY A 121 9.51 8.26 10.88
C GLY A 121 8.42 8.38 9.81
N TRP A 122 7.49 7.43 9.73
CA TRP A 122 6.48 7.40 8.68
C TRP A 122 5.34 8.38 9.00
N THR A 123 5.46 9.61 8.51
CA THR A 123 4.37 10.58 8.51
C THR A 123 3.47 10.35 7.31
N VAL A 124 2.18 10.08 7.53
CA VAL A 124 1.19 10.10 6.45
C VAL A 124 1.11 11.54 5.95
N ARG A 125 1.51 11.79 4.70
CA ARG A 125 1.24 13.08 4.08
C ARG A 125 -0.27 13.27 4.12
N ALA A 126 -0.73 14.32 4.80
CA ALA A 126 -2.13 14.69 4.73
C ALA A 126 -2.49 14.78 3.24
N PRO A 127 -3.65 14.25 2.81
CA PRO A 127 -4.15 14.60 1.49
C PRO A 127 -4.20 16.11 1.50
N GLU A 128 -3.41 16.76 0.64
CA GLU A 128 -3.57 18.17 0.36
C GLU A 128 -5.03 18.28 -0.06
N VAL A 129 -5.86 18.80 0.85
CA VAL A 129 -7.12 19.39 0.46
C VAL A 129 -6.68 20.41 -0.56
N LEU A 130 -6.98 20.14 -1.83
CA LEU A 130 -7.04 21.16 -2.87
C LEU A 130 -7.92 22.25 -2.27
N GLN A 131 -7.28 23.20 -1.59
CA GLN A 131 -7.85 24.48 -1.28
C GLN A 131 -8.04 25.06 -2.67
N THR A 132 -9.23 24.90 -3.21
CA THR A 132 -9.74 25.78 -4.24
C THR A 132 -9.65 27.17 -3.62
N ARG A 133 -8.51 27.84 -3.84
CA ARG A 133 -8.38 29.26 -3.63
C ARG A 133 -9.36 29.87 -4.62
N HIS A 134 -10.59 30.08 -4.18
CA HIS A 134 -11.39 31.15 -4.75
C HIS A 134 -10.66 32.44 -4.36
N PRO A 135 -10.13 33.22 -5.31
CA PRO A 135 -9.78 34.59 -4.99
C PRO A 135 -11.09 35.29 -4.66
N ALA A 136 -11.26 35.65 -3.38
CA ALA A 136 -12.23 36.66 -3.01
C ALA A 136 -11.92 37.92 -3.82
N ALA A 137 -12.98 38.49 -4.41
CA ALA A 137 -12.94 39.69 -5.21
C ALA A 137 -12.08 40.77 -4.53
N VAL A 138 -11.00 41.16 -5.19
CA VAL A 138 -10.31 42.41 -4.92
C VAL A 138 -11.15 43.51 -5.55
N GLU A 139 -11.62 44.43 -4.72
CA GLU A 139 -12.23 45.68 -5.17
C GLU A 139 -11.27 46.39 -6.13
N ALA A 140 -11.83 46.92 -7.22
CA ALA A 140 -11.12 47.61 -8.26
C ALA A 140 -10.66 48.98 -7.77
N GLU A 141 -9.35 49.18 -7.68
CA GLU A 141 -8.72 50.50 -7.75
C GLU A 141 -8.07 50.62 -9.14
N ASP A 142 -8.39 51.72 -9.83
CA ASP A 142 -8.07 52.01 -11.23
C ASP A 142 -6.57 52.26 -11.44
N PRO A 143 -5.87 51.58 -12.37
CA PRO A 143 -4.50 51.94 -12.72
C PRO A 143 -4.45 53.07 -13.77
N PRO A 144 -3.46 53.99 -13.69
CA PRO A 144 -3.35 55.13 -14.62
C PRO A 144 -3.01 54.69 -16.06
N PRO A 145 -3.41 55.47 -17.08
CA PRO A 145 -3.36 55.04 -18.47
C PRO A 145 -1.92 54.90 -19.01
N PRO A 146 -1.67 53.91 -19.88
CA PRO A 146 -0.34 53.67 -20.46
C PRO A 146 0.01 54.67 -21.58
N PRO A 147 1.31 54.94 -21.82
CA PRO A 147 1.79 55.81 -22.90
C PRO A 147 1.59 55.20 -24.30
N PRO A 148 1.52 56.04 -25.36
CA PRO A 148 1.14 55.60 -26.70
C PRO A 148 2.18 54.68 -27.36
N PRO A 149 1.74 53.75 -28.24
CA PRO A 149 2.62 52.74 -28.83
C PRO A 149 3.51 53.30 -29.95
N PRO A 150 4.74 52.75 -30.12
CA PRO A 150 5.57 53.01 -31.29
C PRO A 150 4.98 52.38 -32.55
N SER A 151 5.02 53.13 -33.65
CA SER A 151 4.60 52.69 -34.98
C SER A 151 5.46 51.53 -35.48
N PHE A 152 4.83 50.39 -35.74
CA PHE A 152 5.42 49.31 -36.51
C PHE A 152 4.50 48.96 -37.68
N THR A 153 5.00 49.23 -38.88
CA THR A 153 4.43 48.81 -40.16
C THR A 153 4.45 47.29 -40.27
N LEU A 154 3.27 46.68 -40.38
CA LEU A 154 3.08 45.28 -40.75
C LEU A 154 3.05 45.17 -42.27
N GLU A 155 4.11 44.65 -42.88
CA GLU A 155 3.98 44.03 -44.19
C GLU A 155 3.41 42.62 -44.03
N VAL A 156 2.28 42.39 -44.69
CA VAL A 156 1.57 41.12 -44.76
C VAL A 156 2.09 40.35 -45.97
N CYS A 157 2.62 39.14 -45.76
CA CYS A 157 2.68 38.13 -46.81
C CYS A 157 1.98 36.85 -46.33
N THR A 158 0.78 36.66 -46.86
CA THR A 158 0.01 35.42 -46.88
C THR A 158 0.61 34.46 -47.91
N THR A 159 0.72 33.17 -47.61
CA THR A 159 0.22 32.05 -48.46
C THR A 159 0.53 30.66 -47.87
N ALA A 160 -0.55 29.89 -47.71
CA ALA A 160 -0.74 28.47 -48.06
C ALA A 160 0.42 27.45 -47.95
N GLY A 161 0.14 26.33 -47.25
CA GLY A 161 0.78 25.03 -47.54
C GLY A 161 1.07 24.15 -46.32
N PRO A 162 0.86 22.81 -46.38
CA PRO A 162 0.98 21.93 -45.21
C PRO A 162 2.29 21.10 -45.16
N VAL A 163 2.53 20.51 -43.98
CA VAL A 163 3.40 19.35 -43.67
C VAL A 163 4.92 19.57 -43.65
N ARG A 164 5.57 19.34 -42.49
CA ARG A 164 6.53 18.22 -42.30
C ARG A 164 7.07 18.08 -40.87
N ILE A 165 7.08 16.82 -40.43
CA ILE A 165 7.86 16.27 -39.34
C ILE A 165 9.33 16.21 -39.78
N CYS A 166 10.25 16.68 -38.93
CA CYS A 166 11.64 16.25 -38.96
C CYS A 166 12.13 16.00 -37.52
N CYS A 167 12.50 14.74 -37.24
CA CYS A 167 13.36 14.37 -36.13
C CYS A 167 14.78 14.90 -36.38
N GLY A 168 15.45 15.39 -35.34
CA GLY A 168 16.87 15.76 -35.40
C GLY A 168 17.46 15.81 -34.00
N ALA A 169 18.22 14.76 -33.67
CA ALA A 169 18.93 14.59 -32.40
C ALA A 169 20.11 15.54 -32.26
N GLY A 170 20.44 15.91 -31.01
CA GLY A 170 21.73 16.49 -30.64
C GLY A 170 21.80 16.75 -29.13
N PRO A 171 22.67 16.08 -28.37
CA PRO A 171 22.83 16.33 -26.94
C PRO A 171 23.79 17.52 -26.69
N PRO A 172 23.57 18.38 -25.70
CA PRO A 172 24.57 19.33 -25.28
C PRO A 172 25.53 18.73 -24.23
N GLN A 173 26.80 19.00 -24.51
CA GLN A 173 28.02 18.64 -23.79
C GLN A 173 28.11 19.26 -22.38
N ILE A 174 28.84 18.56 -21.53
CA ILE A 174 29.28 18.93 -20.18
C ILE A 174 30.34 20.04 -20.28
N ASN A 175 30.19 21.14 -19.54
CA ASN A 175 31.29 22.06 -19.24
C ASN A 175 31.62 22.01 -17.75
N LYS A 176 32.86 21.64 -17.45
CA LYS A 176 33.51 21.77 -16.15
C LYS A 176 33.93 23.22 -15.95
N LEU A 177 33.76 23.70 -14.71
CA LEU A 177 34.60 24.70 -14.06
C LEU A 177 34.87 24.18 -12.66
#